data_AF-A0A938T4J9-F1
#
_entry.id   AF-A0A938T4J9-F1
#
_cell.length_a   1.000
_cell.length_b   1.000
_cell.length_c   1.000
_cell.angle_alpha   90.00
_cell.angle_beta   90.00
_cell.angle_gamma   90.00
#
_symmetry.space_group_name_H-M   'P 1'
#
loop_
_entity.id
_entity.type
_entity.pdbx_description
1 polymer ?
#
loop_
_entity_poly.entity_id
_entity_poly.type
_entity_poly.pdbx_seq_one_letter_code
_entity_poly.pdbx_strand_id
1 'polypeptide(L)'
;HVLFKPLQEWTVSQIVASWKKFSARKIQERTAQRNANLPIGSLPSGVWHREYWDRYMRDETHFNRAASYIRNNPVKAGLVERAEQWRWGSAYREADREIGVPVGGEEDADRKIGVPAVNEEL
;
A
#
# COMPACT_ATOMS: atom_id res chain seq x y z
N HIS A 1 -0.62 -6.60 -1.16
CA HIS A 1 -0.48 -8.02 -0.78
C HIS A 1 0.42 -8.12 0.44
N VAL A 2 0.15 -9.05 1.36
CA VAL A 2 0.94 -9.24 2.59
C VAL A 2 1.15 -10.72 2.87
N LEU A 3 2.25 -11.06 3.54
CA LEU A 3 2.55 -12.39 4.04
C LEU A 3 2.79 -12.26 5.54
N PHE A 4 2.08 -13.06 6.34
CA PHE A 4 2.20 -13.02 7.78
C PHE A 4 1.87 -14.38 8.38
N LYS A 5 2.35 -14.61 9.60
CA LYS A 5 2.05 -15.80 10.40
C LYS A 5 1.19 -15.36 11.59
N PRO A 6 -0.06 -15.83 11.70
CA PRO A 6 -0.86 -15.58 12.89
C PRO A 6 -0.18 -16.17 14.13
N LEU A 7 -0.22 -15.44 15.25
CA LEU A 7 0.14 -15.99 16.55
C LEU A 7 -1.01 -16.89 17.05
N GLN A 8 -0.72 -17.87 17.90
CA GLN A 8 -1.62 -18.98 18.25
C GLN A 8 -3.03 -18.56 18.71
N GLU A 9 -3.17 -17.33 19.20
CA GLU A 9 -4.39 -16.80 19.83
C GLU A 9 -5.26 -15.99 18.85
N TRP A 10 -4.78 -15.78 17.63
CA TRP A 10 -5.42 -14.92 16.65
C TRP A 10 -5.69 -15.65 15.35
N THR A 11 -6.95 -15.58 14.91
CA THR A 11 -7.35 -16.05 13.57
C THR A 11 -6.99 -15.02 12.50
N VAL A 12 -6.82 -15.48 11.26
CA VAL A 12 -6.64 -14.60 10.09
C VAL A 12 -7.80 -13.59 9.98
N SER A 13 -9.04 -14.04 10.18
CA SER A 13 -10.23 -13.20 10.09
C SER A 13 -10.23 -12.07 11.12
N GLN A 14 -9.83 -12.35 12.37
CA GLN A 14 -9.72 -11.33 13.41
C GLN A 14 -8.63 -10.30 13.08
N ILE A 15 -7.48 -10.76 12.59
CA ILE A 15 -6.36 -9.88 12.20
C ILE A 15 -6.79 -8.97 11.05
N VAL A 16 -7.36 -9.53 9.98
CA VAL A 16 -7.82 -8.76 8.81
C VAL A 16 -8.94 -7.80 9.18
N ALA A 17 -9.90 -8.23 10.00
CA ALA A 17 -10.97 -7.35 10.48
C ALA A 17 -10.41 -6.15 11.26
N SER A 18 -9.43 -6.40 12.14
CA SER A 18 -8.74 -5.34 12.89
C SER A 18 -8.04 -4.34 11.96
N TRP A 19 -7.26 -4.84 10.99
CA TRP A 19 -6.57 -3.99 10.01
C TRP A 19 -7.56 -3.17 9.17
N LYS A 20 -8.61 -3.80 8.63
CA LYS A 20 -9.63 -3.11 7.82
C LYS A 20 -10.31 -2.01 8.63
N LYS A 21 -10.71 -2.29 9.87
CA LYS A 21 -11.37 -1.31 10.74
C LYS A 21 -10.45 -0.13 11.06
N PHE A 22 -9.24 -0.41 11.53
CA PHE A 22 -8.29 0.65 11.91
C PHE A 22 -7.94 1.54 10.73
N SER A 23 -7.54 0.94 9.61
CA SER A 23 -7.13 1.68 8.42
C SER A 23 -8.28 2.43 7.75
N ALA A 24 -9.48 1.85 7.66
CA ALA A 24 -10.65 2.54 7.12
C ALA A 24 -10.95 3.81 7.90
N ARG A 25 -10.94 3.72 9.24
CA ARG A 25 -11.15 4.88 10.10
C ARG A 25 -10.09 5.96 9.84
N LYS A 26 -8.81 5.60 9.79
CA LYS A 26 -7.73 6.56 9.53
C LYS A 26 -7.79 7.19 8.14
N ILE A 27 -8.19 6.43 7.14
CA ILE A 27 -8.38 6.94 5.78
C ILE A 27 -9.56 7.91 5.76
N GLN A 28 -10.70 7.55 6.36
CA GLN A 28 -11.87 8.42 6.43
C GLN A 28 -11.60 9.71 7.21
N GLU A 29 -10.91 9.64 8.36
CA GLU A 29 -10.49 10.82 9.13
C GLU A 29 -9.66 11.78 8.25
N ARG A 30 -8.64 11.26 7.54
CA ARG A 30 -7.78 12.08 6.66
C ARG A 30 -8.53 12.64 5.46
N THR A 31 -9.42 11.85 4.86
CA THR A 31 -10.24 12.29 3.72
C THR A 31 -11.21 13.39 4.17
N ALA A 32 -11.86 13.24 5.33
CA ALA A 32 -12.74 14.26 5.88
C ALA A 32 -11.99 15.57 6.17
N GLN A 33 -10.80 15.50 6.77
CA GLN A 33 -9.94 16.67 7.01
C GLN A 33 -9.60 17.41 5.70
N ARG A 34 -9.24 16.67 4.64
CA ARG A 34 -8.90 17.27 3.34
C ARG A 34 -10.10 17.84 2.59
N ASN A 35 -11.32 17.43 2.95
CA ASN A 35 -12.55 17.76 2.25
C ASN A 35 -13.59 18.39 3.19
N ALA A 36 -13.14 19.10 4.23
CA ALA A 36 -14.01 19.64 5.27
C ALA A 36 -15.08 20.62 4.73
N ASN A 37 -14.82 21.20 3.56
CA ASN A 37 -15.73 22.15 2.90
C ASN A 37 -16.78 21.47 2.00
N LEU A 38 -16.73 20.14 1.83
CA LEU A 38 -17.72 19.43 1.02
C LEU A 38 -19.01 19.16 1.83
N PRO A 39 -20.18 19.15 1.17
CA PRO A 39 -21.43 18.79 1.82
C PRO A 39 -21.37 17.40 2.46
N ILE A 40 -22.07 17.23 3.58
CA ILE A 40 -22.22 15.94 4.26
C ILE A 40 -22.78 14.91 3.27
N GLY A 41 -22.14 13.74 3.20
CA GLY A 41 -22.51 12.67 2.26
C GLY A 41 -21.82 12.72 0.89
N SER A 42 -21.00 13.74 0.61
CA SER A 42 -20.22 13.83 -0.64
C SER A 42 -19.02 12.89 -0.68
N LEU A 43 -18.61 12.35 0.46
CA LEU A 43 -17.48 11.42 0.53
C LEU A 43 -17.95 9.98 0.31
N PRO A 44 -17.20 9.17 -0.47
CA PRO A 44 -17.54 7.78 -0.69
C PRO A 44 -17.59 7.00 0.63
N SER A 45 -18.62 6.16 0.78
CA SER A 45 -18.77 5.28 1.93
C SER A 45 -18.04 3.95 1.68
N GLY A 46 -17.23 3.54 2.65
CA GLY A 46 -16.47 2.29 2.59
C GLY A 46 -15.11 2.43 1.91
N VAL A 47 -14.08 1.86 2.55
CA VAL A 47 -12.69 1.91 2.08
C VAL A 47 -12.23 0.53 1.56
N TRP A 48 -12.81 -0.54 2.09
CA TRP A 48 -12.40 -1.92 1.81
C TRP A 48 -13.55 -2.71 1.21
N HIS A 49 -13.23 -3.61 0.28
CA HIS A 49 -14.16 -4.68 -0.10
C HIS A 49 -14.51 -5.57 1.10
N ARG A 50 -15.72 -6.14 1.10
CA ARG A 50 -16.23 -6.96 2.20
C ARG A 50 -15.33 -8.17 2.47
N GLU A 51 -15.07 -8.95 1.43
CA GLU A 51 -14.26 -10.17 1.51
C GLU A 51 -12.76 -9.89 1.43
N TYR A 52 -11.95 -10.88 1.76
CA TYR A 52 -10.51 -10.90 1.48
C TYR A 52 -10.15 -12.24 0.83
N TRP A 53 -9.03 -12.26 0.11
CA TRP A 53 -8.50 -13.48 -0.48
C TRP A 53 -7.27 -13.92 0.30
N ASP A 54 -7.28 -15.14 0.84
CA ASP A 54 -6.14 -15.74 1.52
C ASP A 54 -5.72 -17.07 0.87
N ARG A 55 -4.43 -17.41 1.07
CA ARG A 55 -3.88 -18.71 0.71
C ARG A 55 -2.95 -19.17 1.82
N TYR A 56 -3.19 -20.38 2.32
CA TYR A 56 -2.32 -21.03 3.30
C TYR A 56 -1.02 -21.53 2.66
N MET A 57 0.12 -21.21 3.29
CA MET A 57 1.44 -21.67 2.86
C MET A 57 1.72 -23.05 3.45
N ARG A 58 2.00 -24.04 2.58
CA ARG A 58 2.10 -25.46 2.96
C ARG A 58 3.53 -25.91 3.22
N ASP A 59 4.49 -25.24 2.60
CA ASP A 59 5.91 -25.55 2.67
C ASP A 59 6.74 -24.27 2.38
N GLU A 60 8.04 -24.39 2.60
CA GLU A 60 9.00 -23.31 2.40
C GLU A 60 9.11 -22.87 0.94
N THR A 61 8.93 -23.78 -0.02
CA THR A 61 8.99 -23.45 -1.45
C THR A 61 7.81 -22.55 -1.84
N HIS A 62 6.60 -22.87 -1.38
CA HIS A 62 5.41 -22.06 -1.58
C HIS A 62 5.56 -20.69 -0.89
N PHE A 63 6.08 -20.66 0.33
CA PHE A 63 6.39 -19.43 1.05
C PHE A 63 7.34 -18.52 0.23
N ASN A 64 8.47 -19.06 -0.24
CA ASN A 64 9.46 -18.30 -1.00
C ASN A 64 8.90 -17.77 -2.33
N ARG A 65 8.08 -18.57 -3.02
CA ARG A 65 7.37 -18.14 -4.23
C ARG A 65 6.40 -17.00 -3.95
N ALA A 66 5.61 -17.09 -2.88
CA ALA A 66 4.69 -16.03 -2.48
C ALA A 66 5.43 -14.74 -2.09
N ALA A 67 6.50 -14.85 -1.30
CA ALA A 67 7.33 -13.70 -0.91
C ALA A 67 7.97 -13.01 -2.13
N SER A 68 8.52 -13.77 -3.07
CA SER A 68 9.06 -13.24 -4.33
C SER A 68 7.97 -12.57 -5.17
N TYR A 69 6.78 -13.18 -5.27
CA TYR A 69 5.66 -12.59 -5.97
C TYR A 69 5.22 -11.25 -5.36
N ILE A 70 5.09 -11.18 -4.03
CA ILE A 70 4.69 -9.96 -3.32
C ILE A 70 5.71 -8.84 -3.55
N ARG A 71 7.00 -9.14 -3.43
CA ARG A 71 8.09 -8.17 -3.68
C ARG A 71 8.04 -7.63 -5.11
N ASN A 72 7.78 -8.48 -6.09
CA ASN A 72 7.72 -8.10 -7.51
C ASN A 72 6.36 -7.55 -7.97
N ASN A 73 5.34 -7.51 -7.11
CA ASN A 73 4.01 -7.06 -7.48
C ASN A 73 3.97 -5.62 -8.01
N PRO A 74 4.70 -4.64 -7.43
CA PRO A 74 4.74 -3.28 -7.97
C PRO A 74 5.28 -3.20 -9.40
N VAL A 75 6.29 -4.01 -9.74
CA VAL A 75 6.84 -4.11 -11.10
C VAL A 75 5.82 -4.73 -12.05
N LYS A 76 5.19 -5.84 -11.64
CA LYS A 76 4.12 -6.49 -12.43
C LYS A 76 2.91 -5.59 -12.66
N ALA A 77 2.64 -4.68 -11.74
CA ALA A 77 1.57 -3.69 -11.85
C ALA A 77 1.98 -2.44 -12.66
N GLY A 78 3.24 -2.35 -13.13
CA GLY A 78 3.75 -1.22 -13.90
C GLY A 78 3.96 0.07 -13.07
N LEU A 79 4.05 -0.04 -11.75
CA LEU A 79 4.20 1.12 -10.86
C LEU A 79 5.65 1.62 -10.75
N VAL A 80 6.61 0.71 -10.92
CA VAL A 80 8.07 0.95 -10.85
C VAL A 80 8.80 -0.01 -11.78
N GLU A 81 10.02 0.33 -12.20
CA GLU A 81 10.85 -0.55 -13.03
C GLU A 81 11.51 -1.66 -12.21
N ARG A 82 11.89 -1.36 -10.97
CA ARG A 82 12.53 -2.31 -10.04
C ARG A 82 11.81 -2.35 -8.70
N ALA A 83 11.78 -3.52 -8.07
CA ALA A 83 11.04 -3.74 -6.83
C ALA A 83 11.53 -2.85 -5.66
N GLU A 84 12.83 -2.56 -5.63
CA GLU A 84 13.52 -1.76 -4.63
C GLU A 84 13.15 -0.28 -4.71
N GLN A 85 12.61 0.20 -5.83
CA GLN A 85 12.15 1.59 -5.97
C GLN A 85 10.80 1.83 -5.29
N TRP A 86 10.09 0.77 -4.91
CA TRP A 86 8.77 0.89 -4.31
C TRP A 86 8.88 1.13 -2.79
N ARG A 87 8.87 2.39 -2.36
CA ARG A 87 9.04 2.81 -0.95
C ARG A 87 8.09 2.19 0.08
N TRP A 88 6.97 1.64 -0.38
CA TRP A 88 5.97 0.98 0.48
C TRP A 88 6.10 -0.55 0.50
N GLY A 89 7.09 -1.11 -0.20
CA GLY A 89 7.38 -2.54 -0.27
C GLY A 89 8.53 -2.95 0.64
N SER A 90 8.67 -4.25 0.88
CA SER A 90 9.77 -4.78 1.70
C SER A 90 11.13 -4.72 1.00
N ALA A 91 11.18 -4.82 -0.33
CA ALA A 91 12.41 -4.75 -1.12
C ALA A 91 13.13 -3.38 -0.99
N TYR A 92 12.37 -2.30 -0.75
CA TYR A 92 12.94 -0.97 -0.54
C TYR A 92 13.89 -0.92 0.66
N ARG A 93 13.50 -1.52 1.79
CA ARG A 93 14.33 -1.53 3.02
C ARG A 93 15.47 -2.54 2.97
N GLU A 94 15.40 -3.54 2.10
CA GLU A 94 16.51 -4.47 1.86
C GLU A 94 17.66 -3.75 1.14
N ALA A 95 17.35 -2.93 0.13
CA ALA A 95 18.32 -2.07 -0.55
C ALA A 95 18.97 -1.05 0.40
N ASP A 96 18.21 -0.43 1.30
CA ASP A 96 18.74 0.50 2.32
C ASP A 96 19.76 -0.19 3.26
N ARG A 97 19.57 -1.47 3.59
CA ARG A 97 20.47 -2.22 4.49
C ARG A 97 21.78 -2.65 3.84
N GLU A 98 21.78 -2.89 2.54
CA GLU A 98 23.00 -3.29 1.81
C GLU A 98 23.89 -2.11 1.41
N ILE A 99 23.34 -0.90 1.27
CA ILE A 99 24.10 0.27 0.76
C ILE A 99 24.54 1.24 1.88
N GLY A 100 24.10 1.08 3.13
CA GLY A 100 24.59 1.91 4.26
C GLY A 100 24.30 3.42 4.12
N VAL A 101 23.31 3.79 3.29
CA VAL A 101 22.94 5.19 3.04
C VAL A 101 21.95 5.65 4.12
N PRO A 102 22.14 6.83 4.74
CA PRO A 102 21.22 7.31 5.76
C PRO A 102 19.86 7.62 5.13
N VAL A 103 18.81 7.21 5.83
CA VAL A 103 17.41 7.44 5.49
C VAL A 103 17.16 8.94 5.36
N GLY A 104 17.15 9.46 4.13
CA GLY A 104 16.65 10.78 3.80
C GLY A 104 15.13 10.80 3.96
N GLY A 105 14.67 11.15 5.15
CA GLY A 105 13.34 11.73 5.35
C GLY A 105 13.36 13.18 4.86
N GLU A 106 12.21 13.61 4.33
CA GLU A 106 11.87 14.98 3.93
C GLU A 106 12.60 15.54 2.70
N GLU A 107 12.01 15.30 1.52
CA GLU A 107 11.68 16.34 0.52
C GLU A 107 10.98 15.67 -0.68
N ASP A 108 9.65 15.60 -0.64
CA ASP A 108 8.84 15.38 -1.84
C ASP A 108 7.38 15.80 -1.59
N ALA A 109 7.23 16.94 -0.93
CA ALA A 109 5.96 17.64 -0.76
C ALA A 109 5.84 18.77 -1.79
N ASP A 110 6.25 18.57 -3.06
CA ASP A 110 5.92 19.55 -4.10
C ASP A 110 6.04 19.07 -5.56
N ARG A 111 5.80 17.78 -5.84
CA ARG A 111 5.58 17.36 -7.23
C ARG A 111 4.15 17.68 -7.65
N LYS A 112 3.95 18.95 -8.06
CA LYS A 112 2.81 19.37 -8.89
C LYS A 112 2.63 18.33 -10.00
N ILE A 113 1.51 17.62 -9.99
CA ILE A 113 1.03 16.92 -11.18
C ILE A 113 0.66 18.04 -12.15
N GLY A 114 1.59 18.37 -13.05
CA GLY A 114 1.32 19.23 -14.18
C GLY A 114 0.21 18.59 -15.01
N VAL A 115 -0.97 19.18 -14.97
CA VAL A 115 -2.00 18.96 -15.98
C VAL A 115 -1.39 19.43 -17.30
N PRO A 116 -1.30 18.60 -18.35
CA PRO A 116 -0.83 19.08 -19.64
C PRO A 116 -1.81 20.13 -20.15
N ALA A 117 -1.27 21.30 -20.52
CA ALA A 117 -2.03 22.35 -21.15
C ALA A 117 -2.71 21.79 -22.41
N VAL A 118 -4.02 21.99 -22.49
CA VAL A 118 -4.76 21.88 -23.75
C VAL A 118 -4.22 22.96 -24.68
N ASN A 119 -3.56 22.54 -25.76
CA ASN A 119 -3.23 23.42 -26.87
C ASN A 119 -4.51 23.65 -27.67
N GLU A 120 -5.15 24.80 -27.48
CA GLU A 120 -6.01 25.41 -28.50
C GLU A 120 -5.14 26.30 -29.37
N GLU A 121 -4.75 25.78 -30.55
CA GLU A 121 -4.41 26.59 -31.71
C GLU A 121 -5.35 26.19 -32.86
N LEU A 122 -6.13 27.20 -33.30
CA LEU A 122 -6.98 27.35 -34.49
C LEU A 122 -8.36 26.66 -34.51
#